data_AF-A0A2E5YTK6-F1
#
_entry.id   AF-A0A2E5YTK6-F1
#
_cell.length_a   1.000
_cell.length_b   1.000
_cell.length_c   1.000
_cell.angle_alpha   90.00
_cell.angle_beta   90.00
_cell.angle_gamma   90.00
#
_symmetry.space_group_name_H-M   'P 1'
#
loop_
_entity.id
_entity.type
_entity.pdbx_description
1 polymer ?
#
loop_
_entity_poly.entity_id
_entity_poly.type
_entity_poly.pdbx_seq_one_letter_code
_entity_poly.pdbx_strand_id
1 'polypeptide(L)'
;MTHQEEIMSTAIDYRLISTDDHIIEPPDVWEGRLEKKFQDRAPHVIVNNDMDYWSFEEKQSPNIGLSVMAGRSFEEYTTDPVRFSGMRKGCYDPKERLLDMDRDGIEVSALFPSVPGMAGTLFSEAEDKSLALRCLETYNDWLSDTWCAADPNRFIGQMILPIWDLDLAIKELQRGLGLGHKALSFPNAPESLGLPNIGDEHWDPLWDAVEEAGIPVSMHIASGSMRDSPMPLAVAAGTPAEVFVTVAPSSNFISVATLLWSGVLVRHPKLRFLSVEGGVGWLGYLVQRADEVYMKHRHWTKTKLKEPPSFYFKRQVFANFLDDAVGLTTRHHIGVENIMFEVDYPHSDTTFPNSQELVAKRFKDVPADETRLIVRDNAIKFFGLDLQ
;
A
#
# COMPACT_ATOMS: atom_id res chain seq x y z
N MET A 1 -27.79 -25.44 16.53
CA MET A 1 -27.12 -24.22 17.02
C MET A 1 -27.79 -23.04 16.37
N THR A 2 -28.11 -22.01 17.14
CA THR A 2 -28.61 -20.74 16.60
C THR A 2 -27.48 -20.02 15.83
N HIS A 3 -27.81 -19.11 14.91
CA HIS A 3 -26.79 -18.37 14.14
C HIS A 3 -25.80 -17.62 15.05
N GLN A 4 -26.24 -17.20 16.24
CA GLN A 4 -25.39 -16.61 17.29
C GLN A 4 -24.44 -17.60 17.96
N GLU A 5 -24.83 -18.87 18.14
CA GLU A 5 -23.96 -19.89 18.75
C GLU A 5 -22.85 -20.34 17.78
N GLU A 6 -23.11 -20.36 16.46
CA GLU A 6 -22.05 -20.61 15.46
C GLU A 6 -21.01 -19.49 15.42
N ILE A 7 -21.46 -18.22 15.48
CA ILE A 7 -20.58 -17.03 15.50
C ILE A 7 -19.65 -17.04 16.73
N MET A 8 -20.13 -17.51 17.90
CA MET A 8 -19.29 -17.60 19.10
C MET A 8 -18.23 -18.71 19.04
N SER A 9 -18.39 -19.74 18.18
CA SER A 9 -17.41 -20.83 18.04
C SER A 9 -16.26 -20.51 17.06
N THR A 10 -16.41 -19.44 16.26
CA THR A 10 -15.43 -18.96 15.27
C THR A 10 -14.83 -17.60 15.67
N ALA A 11 -15.07 -17.13 16.89
CA ALA A 11 -14.60 -15.84 17.35
C ALA A 11 -13.06 -15.82 17.43
N ILE A 12 -12.44 -14.87 16.74
CA ILE A 12 -11.01 -14.65 16.79
C ILE A 12 -10.70 -13.94 18.12
N ASP A 13 -9.83 -14.54 18.92
CA ASP A 13 -9.51 -14.09 20.28
C ASP A 13 -8.30 -13.13 20.33
N TYR A 14 -7.78 -12.74 19.16
CA TYR A 14 -6.71 -11.78 19.00
C TYR A 14 -7.09 -10.65 18.03
N ARG A 15 -6.41 -9.52 18.16
CA ARG A 15 -6.56 -8.40 17.23
C ARG A 15 -5.86 -8.68 15.90
N LEU A 16 -6.36 -8.11 14.81
CA LEU A 16 -5.77 -8.22 13.48
C LEU A 16 -4.71 -7.14 13.27
N ILE A 17 -3.87 -7.30 12.24
CA ILE A 17 -2.97 -6.25 11.78
C ILE A 17 -3.33 -5.90 10.34
N SER A 18 -3.65 -4.63 10.10
CA SER A 18 -3.87 -4.11 8.74
C SER A 18 -2.53 -3.68 8.15
N THR A 19 -2.17 -4.29 7.03
CA THR A 19 -0.94 -3.96 6.28
C THR A 19 -1.17 -2.98 5.14
N ASP A 20 -2.39 -2.46 5.02
CA ASP A 20 -2.77 -1.37 4.12
C ASP A 20 -3.97 -0.62 4.69
N ASP A 21 -3.74 0.65 5.03
CA ASP A 21 -4.73 1.65 5.34
C ASP A 21 -4.21 3.01 4.87
N HIS A 22 -5.13 3.94 4.62
CA HIS A 22 -4.87 5.24 4.04
C HIS A 22 -5.12 6.35 5.04
N ILE A 23 -4.29 7.38 4.95
CA ILE A 23 -4.52 8.67 5.61
C ILE A 23 -5.15 9.60 4.59
N ILE A 24 -6.26 10.24 4.96
CA ILE A 24 -6.69 11.46 4.29
C ILE A 24 -5.96 12.60 4.97
N GLU A 25 -4.94 13.15 4.31
CA GLU A 25 -4.13 14.21 4.90
C GLU A 25 -5.05 15.37 5.33
N PRO A 26 -4.94 15.87 6.57
CA PRO A 26 -5.69 17.04 7.00
C PRO A 26 -5.18 18.31 6.30
N PRO A 27 -5.98 19.39 6.19
CA PRO A 27 -5.57 20.62 5.50
C PRO A 27 -4.29 21.28 6.05
N ASP A 28 -3.89 20.97 7.29
CA ASP A 28 -2.80 21.61 8.02
C ASP A 28 -1.45 20.87 7.91
N VAL A 29 -1.35 19.77 7.12
CA VAL A 29 -0.09 19.00 6.96
C VAL A 29 1.12 19.88 6.62
N TRP A 30 0.95 20.88 5.77
CA TRP A 30 2.03 21.78 5.36
C TRP A 30 1.96 23.17 6.01
N GLU A 31 0.95 23.45 6.84
CA GLU A 31 0.76 24.77 7.44
C GLU A 31 1.87 25.11 8.43
N GLY A 32 2.64 26.17 8.14
CA GLY A 32 3.70 26.66 9.01
C GLY A 32 4.94 25.75 9.11
N ARG A 33 5.01 24.68 8.31
CA ARG A 33 6.12 23.71 8.32
C ARG A 33 7.15 23.94 7.21
N LEU A 34 6.87 24.82 6.25
CA LEU A 34 7.75 25.13 5.12
C LEU A 34 8.46 26.48 5.26
N GLU A 35 9.54 26.68 4.52
CA GLU A 35 10.14 28.01 4.41
C GLU A 35 9.13 29.00 3.80
N LYS A 36 9.17 30.28 4.25
CA LYS A 36 8.23 31.32 3.80
C LYS A 36 8.10 31.45 2.28
N LYS A 37 9.16 31.19 1.51
CA LYS A 37 9.16 31.24 0.03
C LYS A 37 8.34 30.12 -0.63
N PHE A 38 8.05 29.04 0.10
CA PHE A 38 7.32 27.87 -0.38
C PHE A 38 5.93 27.74 0.24
N GLN A 39 5.70 28.32 1.42
CA GLN A 39 4.45 28.16 2.18
C GLN A 39 3.18 28.44 1.37
N ASP A 40 3.15 29.55 0.62
CA ASP A 40 1.96 29.95 -0.17
C ASP A 40 1.72 29.07 -1.41
N ARG A 41 2.68 28.19 -1.74
CA ARG A 41 2.63 27.28 -2.89
C ARG A 41 2.53 25.80 -2.47
N ALA A 42 2.52 25.52 -1.17
CA ALA A 42 2.37 24.17 -0.64
C ALA A 42 1.01 23.56 -1.05
N PRO A 43 0.86 22.21 -1.02
CA PRO A 43 -0.45 21.61 -1.19
C PRO A 43 -1.41 22.17 -0.14
N HIS A 44 -2.59 22.59 -0.59
CA HIS A 44 -3.62 23.17 0.28
C HIS A 44 -5.02 22.87 -0.23
N VAL A 45 -5.99 22.94 0.68
CA VAL A 45 -7.40 22.73 0.34
C VAL A 45 -8.03 24.03 -0.13
N ILE A 46 -8.78 23.95 -1.22
CA ILE A 46 -9.64 25.00 -1.75
C ILE A 46 -11.08 24.49 -1.84
N VAL A 47 -12.03 25.41 -1.82
CA VAL A 47 -13.45 25.08 -2.04
C VAL A 47 -13.82 25.39 -3.48
N ASN A 48 -14.33 24.39 -4.20
CA ASN A 48 -14.83 24.53 -5.57
C ASN A 48 -16.17 23.80 -5.69
N ASN A 49 -17.20 24.47 -6.24
CA ASN A 49 -18.57 23.95 -6.34
C ASN A 49 -19.09 23.32 -5.04
N ASP A 50 -18.88 24.02 -3.92
CA ASP A 50 -19.27 23.53 -2.60
C ASP A 50 -18.62 22.20 -2.18
N MET A 51 -17.48 21.81 -2.74
CA MET A 51 -16.71 20.63 -2.35
C MET A 51 -15.24 20.98 -2.06
N ASP A 52 -14.55 20.12 -1.29
CA ASP A 52 -13.15 20.32 -0.92
C ASP A 52 -12.23 19.66 -1.96
N TYR A 53 -11.30 20.45 -2.50
CA TYR A 53 -10.29 20.01 -3.46
C TYR A 53 -8.90 20.33 -2.94
N TRP A 54 -7.95 19.43 -3.18
CA TRP A 54 -6.53 19.72 -3.05
C TRP A 54 -6.01 20.49 -4.26
N SER A 55 -5.16 21.48 -4.00
CA SER A 55 -4.51 22.31 -5.00
C SER A 55 -3.00 22.28 -4.80
N PHE A 56 -2.26 21.95 -5.85
CA PHE A 56 -0.80 22.03 -5.88
C PHE A 56 -0.32 22.30 -7.31
N GLU A 57 0.52 23.31 -7.50
CA GLU A 57 0.97 23.78 -8.83
C GLU A 57 -0.17 23.92 -9.85
N GLU A 58 -1.25 24.59 -9.45
CA GLU A 58 -2.46 24.84 -10.27
C GLU A 58 -3.26 23.58 -10.65
N LYS A 59 -2.78 22.37 -10.32
CA LYS A 59 -3.53 21.12 -10.46
C LYS A 59 -4.48 20.97 -9.28
N GLN A 60 -5.75 20.72 -9.59
CA GLN A 60 -6.78 20.45 -8.60
C GLN A 60 -7.13 18.97 -8.60
N SER A 61 -7.25 18.36 -7.43
CA SER A 61 -7.68 16.98 -7.27
C SER A 61 -8.74 16.90 -6.16
N PRO A 62 -9.91 16.28 -6.43
CA PRO A 62 -10.94 16.16 -5.41
C PRO A 62 -10.52 15.16 -4.33
N ASN A 63 -11.07 15.32 -3.13
CA ASN A 63 -11.22 14.17 -2.24
C ASN A 63 -12.33 13.27 -2.82
N ILE A 64 -11.95 12.17 -3.46
CA ILE A 64 -12.89 11.26 -4.13
C ILE A 64 -13.69 10.50 -3.08
N GLY A 65 -15.02 10.42 -3.26
CA GLY A 65 -15.91 9.71 -2.34
C GLY A 65 -15.47 8.28 -2.03
N LEU A 66 -15.08 7.50 -3.05
CA LEU A 66 -14.59 6.13 -2.87
C LEU A 66 -13.40 6.01 -1.91
N SER A 67 -12.64 7.08 -1.66
CA SER A 67 -11.55 7.07 -0.69
C SER A 67 -12.01 7.26 0.77
N VAL A 68 -13.31 7.46 1.04
CA VAL A 68 -13.83 7.80 2.36
C VAL A 68 -15.17 7.12 2.68
N MET A 69 -15.27 5.84 2.35
CA MET A 69 -16.47 5.01 2.51
C MET A 69 -16.52 4.19 3.80
N ALA A 70 -15.51 4.24 4.67
CA ALA A 70 -15.50 3.55 5.96
C ALA A 70 -16.79 3.77 6.79
N GLY A 71 -17.54 2.68 6.97
CA GLY A 71 -18.80 2.65 7.73
C GLY A 71 -20.02 3.21 6.98
N ARG A 72 -19.92 3.47 5.68
CA ARG A 72 -21.02 3.83 4.78
C ARG A 72 -21.70 2.58 4.21
N SER A 73 -22.96 2.70 3.77
CA SER A 73 -23.61 1.63 3.02
C SER A 73 -23.14 1.64 1.55
N PHE A 74 -23.23 0.49 0.86
CA PHE A 74 -22.88 0.40 -0.57
C PHE A 74 -23.74 1.31 -1.47
N GLU A 75 -24.92 1.74 -1.01
CA GLU A 75 -25.78 2.70 -1.73
C GLU A 75 -25.24 4.13 -1.67
N GLU A 76 -24.36 4.45 -0.70
CA GLU A 76 -23.71 5.75 -0.57
C GLU A 76 -22.42 5.87 -1.38
N TYR A 77 -21.96 4.79 -2.02
CA TYR A 77 -20.69 4.77 -2.76
C TYR A 77 -20.77 5.72 -3.96
N THR A 78 -19.77 6.59 -4.06
CA THR A 78 -19.71 7.60 -5.12
C THR A 78 -18.28 7.97 -5.48
N THR A 79 -18.06 8.31 -6.74
CA THR A 79 -16.83 8.93 -7.22
C THR A 79 -16.85 10.46 -7.09
N ASP A 80 -17.98 11.04 -6.67
CA ASP A 80 -18.14 12.47 -6.55
C ASP A 80 -17.20 13.05 -5.48
N PRO A 81 -16.75 14.30 -5.64
CA PRO A 81 -15.98 14.99 -4.61
C PRO A 81 -16.76 15.11 -3.30
N VAL A 82 -16.05 15.03 -2.18
CA VAL A 82 -16.64 15.15 -0.83
C VAL A 82 -15.92 16.21 0.02
N ARG A 83 -16.59 16.67 1.08
CA ARG A 83 -15.99 17.55 2.09
C ARG A 83 -15.41 16.78 3.27
N PHE A 84 -14.39 17.34 3.91
CA PHE A 84 -13.85 16.84 5.18
C PHE A 84 -14.93 16.73 6.27
N SER A 85 -15.89 17.66 6.29
CA SER A 85 -17.01 17.65 7.24
C SER A 85 -17.95 16.44 7.07
N GLY A 86 -17.95 15.81 5.89
CA GLY A 86 -18.73 14.61 5.59
C GLY A 86 -17.96 13.30 5.82
N MET A 87 -16.66 13.38 6.10
CA MET A 87 -15.83 12.21 6.32
C MET A 87 -15.86 11.79 7.80
N ARG A 88 -15.61 10.50 8.05
CA ARG A 88 -15.36 10.01 9.40
C ARG A 88 -14.07 10.66 9.91
N LYS A 89 -14.04 11.11 11.17
CA LYS A 89 -12.87 11.80 11.72
C LYS A 89 -11.60 10.95 11.69
N GLY A 90 -11.71 9.63 11.92
CA GLY A 90 -10.58 8.71 11.83
C GLY A 90 -9.90 8.68 10.45
N CYS A 91 -10.52 9.23 9.39
CA CYS A 91 -9.87 9.44 8.11
C CYS A 91 -8.67 10.40 8.20
N TYR A 92 -8.74 11.43 9.05
CA TYR A 92 -7.77 12.54 9.10
C TYR A 92 -7.32 12.95 10.52
N ASP A 93 -7.84 12.31 11.57
CA ASP A 93 -7.41 12.50 12.97
C ASP A 93 -6.86 11.18 13.54
N PRO A 94 -5.59 11.12 13.98
CA PRO A 94 -4.96 9.87 14.41
C PRO A 94 -5.52 9.34 15.74
N LYS A 95 -6.09 10.20 16.62
CA LYS A 95 -6.70 9.75 17.87
C LYS A 95 -8.06 9.13 17.63
N GLU A 96 -8.84 9.71 16.72
CA GLU A 96 -10.11 9.12 16.29
C GLU A 96 -9.87 7.82 15.49
N ARG A 97 -8.77 7.75 14.71
CA ARG A 97 -8.34 6.51 14.05
C ARG A 97 -8.10 5.37 15.05
N LEU A 98 -7.46 5.63 16.19
CA LEU A 98 -7.25 4.60 17.21
C LEU A 98 -8.56 4.03 17.76
N LEU A 99 -9.59 4.88 17.94
CA LEU A 99 -10.92 4.44 18.35
C LEU A 99 -11.60 3.57 17.28
N ASP A 100 -11.39 3.90 16.02
CA ASP A 100 -11.88 3.11 14.89
C ASP A 100 -11.20 1.76 14.82
N MET A 101 -9.87 1.72 14.96
CA MET A 101 -9.10 0.48 15.05
C MET A 101 -9.56 -0.39 16.23
N ASP A 102 -9.79 0.19 17.40
CA ASP A 102 -10.28 -0.54 18.58
C ASP A 102 -11.68 -1.13 18.36
N ARG A 103 -12.56 -0.37 17.69
CA ARG A 103 -13.91 -0.83 17.33
C ARG A 103 -13.88 -2.01 16.37
N ASP A 104 -12.97 -1.97 15.41
CA ASP A 104 -12.86 -2.96 14.33
C ASP A 104 -11.97 -4.16 14.70
N GLY A 105 -11.27 -4.07 15.84
CA GLY A 105 -10.38 -5.13 16.34
C GLY A 105 -9.02 -5.16 15.66
N ILE A 106 -8.51 -4.00 15.23
CA ILE A 106 -7.20 -3.82 14.58
C ILE A 106 -6.18 -3.34 15.61
N GLU A 107 -5.04 -4.02 15.74
CA GLU A 107 -3.95 -3.64 16.66
C GLU A 107 -2.98 -2.67 16.02
N VAL A 108 -2.55 -2.96 14.79
CA VAL A 108 -1.55 -2.18 14.06
C VAL A 108 -2.06 -1.86 12.66
N SER A 109 -1.74 -0.67 12.17
CA SER A 109 -2.14 -0.15 10.86
C SER A 109 -0.90 0.41 10.14
N ALA A 110 -0.67 -0.07 8.92
CA ALA A 110 0.33 0.47 8.01
C ALA A 110 -0.31 1.56 7.13
N LEU A 111 0.32 2.74 7.09
CA LEU A 111 -0.33 3.97 6.66
C LEU A 111 0.27 4.50 5.36
N PHE A 112 -0.54 4.49 4.31
CA PHE A 112 -0.21 5.05 3.00
C PHE A 112 -0.75 6.48 2.83
N PRO A 113 -0.01 7.34 2.12
CA PRO A 113 -0.46 8.70 1.75
C PRO A 113 -1.57 8.68 0.72
N SER A 114 -2.50 9.64 0.80
CA SER A 114 -3.48 9.89 -0.28
C SER A 114 -3.04 11.05 -1.16
N VAL A 115 -2.88 12.24 -0.59
CA VAL A 115 -2.62 13.51 -1.31
C VAL A 115 -1.24 13.57 -1.96
N PRO A 116 -0.13 13.19 -1.29
CA PRO A 116 1.16 13.00 -1.95
C PRO A 116 1.14 11.98 -3.10
N GLY A 117 0.07 11.18 -3.20
CA GLY A 117 0.01 9.94 -3.96
C GLY A 117 0.68 8.80 -3.19
N MET A 118 0.18 7.58 -3.38
CA MET A 118 0.54 6.37 -2.61
C MET A 118 2.05 6.13 -2.44
N ALA A 119 2.87 6.64 -3.36
CA ALA A 119 4.34 6.61 -3.27
C ALA A 119 5.01 7.97 -3.62
N GLY A 120 4.38 9.09 -3.26
CA GLY A 120 4.94 10.45 -3.47
C GLY A 120 4.89 10.93 -4.92
N THR A 121 3.95 10.42 -5.71
CA THR A 121 3.88 10.69 -7.14
C THR A 121 3.48 12.13 -7.48
N LEU A 122 2.68 12.79 -6.63
CA LEU A 122 2.34 14.21 -6.79
C LEU A 122 3.60 15.06 -6.90
N PHE A 123 4.56 14.80 -6.01
CA PHE A 123 5.85 15.51 -5.97
C PHE A 123 6.79 15.06 -7.09
N SER A 124 6.70 13.79 -7.49
CA SER A 124 7.46 13.25 -8.63
C SER A 124 7.07 13.87 -9.97
N GLU A 125 5.85 14.38 -10.10
CA GLU A 125 5.35 15.06 -11.30
C GLU A 125 5.38 16.58 -11.23
N ALA A 126 5.72 17.13 -10.06
CA ALA A 126 5.83 18.57 -9.86
C ALA A 126 6.88 19.20 -10.79
N GLU A 127 6.61 20.41 -11.26
CA GLU A 127 7.52 21.20 -12.08
C GLU A 127 8.65 21.80 -11.22
N ASP A 128 8.32 22.39 -10.06
CA ASP A 128 9.30 22.93 -9.13
C ASP A 128 9.82 21.83 -8.18
N LYS A 129 10.89 21.16 -8.61
CA LYS A 129 11.54 20.11 -7.80
C LYS A 129 12.09 20.59 -6.46
N SER A 130 12.37 21.88 -6.31
CA SER A 130 12.81 22.42 -5.01
C SER A 130 11.65 22.50 -4.04
N LEU A 131 10.49 22.98 -4.48
CA LEU A 131 9.26 22.97 -3.69
C LEU A 131 8.81 21.53 -3.40
N ALA A 132 8.79 20.67 -4.42
CA ALA A 132 8.35 19.28 -4.30
C ALA A 132 9.17 18.49 -3.27
N LEU A 133 10.50 18.65 -3.28
CA LEU A 133 11.38 18.04 -2.29
C LEU A 133 11.01 18.50 -0.86
N ARG A 134 10.82 19.81 -0.64
CA ARG A 134 10.47 20.33 0.69
C ARG A 134 9.09 19.89 1.15
N CYS A 135 8.10 19.83 0.26
CA CYS A 135 6.77 19.32 0.58
C CYS A 135 6.80 17.83 0.95
N LEU A 136 7.61 17.03 0.23
CA LEU A 136 7.81 15.62 0.51
C LEU A 136 8.50 15.40 1.86
N GLU A 137 9.61 16.09 2.11
CA GLU A 137 10.33 16.02 3.39
C GLU A 137 9.41 16.43 4.56
N THR A 138 8.58 17.47 4.36
CA THR A 138 7.58 17.93 5.34
C THR A 138 6.49 16.91 5.59
N TYR A 139 6.02 16.20 4.55
CA TYR A 139 5.05 15.12 4.73
C TYR A 139 5.65 13.99 5.58
N ASN A 140 6.88 13.56 5.30
CA ASN A 140 7.56 12.55 6.10
C ASN A 140 7.79 13.01 7.55
N ASP A 141 8.06 14.30 7.78
CA ASP A 141 8.14 14.89 9.13
C ASP A 141 6.81 14.80 9.86
N TRP A 142 5.73 15.27 9.22
CA TRP A 142 4.38 15.25 9.78
C TRP A 142 3.89 13.83 10.07
N LEU A 143 4.14 12.88 9.15
CA LEU A 143 3.77 11.48 9.32
C LEU A 143 4.42 10.87 10.56
N SER A 144 5.69 11.21 10.83
CA SER A 144 6.40 10.77 12.03
C SER A 144 5.93 11.53 13.29
N ASP A 145 6.02 12.87 13.28
CA ASP A 145 5.89 13.70 14.48
C ASP A 145 4.44 13.95 14.94
N THR A 146 3.47 13.73 14.06
CA THR A 146 2.05 14.01 14.32
C THR A 146 1.23 12.74 14.28
N TRP A 147 1.25 12.02 13.16
CA TRP A 147 0.39 10.84 13.00
C TRP A 147 0.91 9.65 13.79
N CYS A 148 2.11 9.16 13.47
CA CYS A 148 2.70 8.00 14.14
C CYS A 148 2.99 8.28 15.62
N ALA A 149 3.30 9.53 15.98
CA ALA A 149 3.49 9.94 17.37
C ALA A 149 2.23 9.79 18.25
N ALA A 150 1.03 9.70 17.68
CA ALA A 150 -0.19 9.45 18.44
C ALA A 150 -0.19 8.08 19.13
N ASP A 151 0.36 7.05 18.47
CA ASP A 151 0.71 5.75 19.07
C ASP A 151 1.79 5.04 18.23
N PRO A 152 3.07 5.14 18.60
CA PRO A 152 4.19 4.61 17.80
C PRO A 152 4.27 3.08 17.79
N ASN A 153 3.45 2.38 18.59
CA ASN A 153 3.37 0.92 18.58
C ASN A 153 2.25 0.42 17.64
N ARG A 154 1.30 1.28 17.29
CA ARG A 154 0.12 0.92 16.48
C ARG A 154 0.14 1.47 15.07
N PHE A 155 0.95 2.49 14.80
CA PHE A 155 1.05 3.10 13.48
C PHE A 155 2.41 2.85 12.82
N ILE A 156 2.37 2.41 11.57
CA ILE A 156 3.54 2.23 10.72
C ILE A 156 3.42 3.17 9.53
N GLY A 157 4.04 4.34 9.61
CA GLY A 157 4.10 5.27 8.49
C GLY A 157 4.91 4.69 7.33
N GLN A 158 4.33 4.70 6.13
CA GLN A 158 5.04 4.39 4.89
C GLN A 158 5.68 5.69 4.36
N MET A 159 6.97 5.89 4.62
CA MET A 159 7.66 7.08 4.11
C MET A 159 7.73 7.04 2.58
N ILE A 160 7.76 8.22 1.97
CA ILE A 160 7.91 8.38 0.51
C ILE A 160 9.27 9.01 0.19
N LEU A 161 9.78 8.78 -1.03
CA LEU A 161 11.11 9.25 -1.44
C LEU A 161 11.04 10.14 -2.70
N PRO A 162 11.95 11.10 -2.86
CA PRO A 162 12.09 11.91 -4.08
C PRO A 162 12.75 11.11 -5.21
N ILE A 163 12.06 10.08 -5.70
CA ILE A 163 12.58 9.06 -6.65
C ILE A 163 13.02 9.60 -8.01
N TRP A 164 12.75 10.87 -8.32
CA TRP A 164 13.26 11.53 -9.52
C TRP A 164 14.77 11.77 -9.48
N ASP A 165 15.39 11.63 -8.31
CA ASP A 165 16.83 11.75 -8.10
C ASP A 165 17.29 10.71 -7.07
N LEU A 166 18.17 9.80 -7.49
CA LEU A 166 18.62 8.67 -6.66
C LEU A 166 19.40 9.12 -5.42
N ASP A 167 20.22 10.16 -5.53
CA ASP A 167 21.02 10.67 -4.41
C ASP A 167 20.13 11.33 -3.37
N LEU A 168 19.12 12.10 -3.82
CA LEU A 168 18.09 12.64 -2.93
C LEU A 168 17.26 11.55 -2.28
N ALA A 169 16.88 10.50 -3.03
CA ALA A 169 16.11 9.38 -2.49
C ALA A 169 16.87 8.65 -1.37
N ILE A 170 18.15 8.36 -1.56
CA ILE A 170 18.99 7.74 -0.53
C ILE A 170 19.17 8.67 0.67
N LYS A 171 19.39 9.98 0.43
CA LYS A 171 19.51 10.96 1.52
C LYS A 171 18.23 11.04 2.35
N GLU A 172 17.07 11.05 1.69
CA GLU A 172 15.78 11.12 2.37
C GLU A 172 15.45 9.83 3.10
N LEU A 173 15.80 8.67 2.54
CA LEU A 173 15.74 7.38 3.25
C LEU A 173 16.51 7.45 4.57
N GLN A 174 17.77 7.92 4.56
CA GLN A 174 18.57 8.03 5.78
C GLN A 174 17.98 9.02 6.79
N ARG A 175 17.42 10.14 6.30
CA ARG A 175 16.74 11.12 7.16
C ARG A 175 15.48 10.52 7.79
N GLY A 176 14.65 9.86 6.99
CA GLY A 176 13.41 9.21 7.42
C GLY A 176 13.64 8.11 8.46
N LEU A 177 14.69 7.30 8.28
CA LEU A 177 15.13 6.34 9.30
C LEU A 177 15.49 7.03 10.62
N GLY A 178 16.16 8.20 10.55
CA GLY A 178 16.46 9.04 11.73
C GLY A 178 15.23 9.63 12.41
N LEU A 179 14.11 9.77 11.69
CA LEU A 179 12.80 10.16 12.23
C LEU A 179 12.01 8.98 12.80
N GLY A 180 12.53 7.75 12.68
CA GLY A 180 11.88 6.54 13.18
C GLY A 180 10.92 5.87 12.20
N HIS A 181 10.92 6.25 10.91
CA HIS A 181 10.19 5.50 9.88
C HIS A 181 10.75 4.09 9.75
N LYS A 182 9.86 3.11 9.57
CA LYS A 182 10.21 1.67 9.54
C LYS A 182 9.76 0.95 8.27
N ALA A 183 9.17 1.67 7.32
CA ALA A 183 8.69 1.12 6.06
C ALA A 183 8.74 2.20 4.96
N LEU A 184 8.90 1.76 3.72
CA LEU A 184 8.99 2.59 2.52
C LEU A 184 7.84 2.27 1.57
N SER A 185 7.10 3.30 1.11
CA SER A 185 6.27 3.17 -0.08
C SER A 185 7.06 3.54 -1.33
N PHE A 186 7.02 2.68 -2.35
CA PHE A 186 7.71 2.89 -3.63
C PHE A 186 6.74 2.59 -4.79
N PRO A 187 6.82 3.32 -5.92
CA PRO A 187 5.95 3.07 -7.06
C PRO A 187 5.97 1.61 -7.51
N ASN A 188 4.80 1.05 -7.76
CA ASN A 188 4.70 -0.31 -8.28
C ASN A 188 5.13 -0.41 -9.75
N ALA A 189 5.00 0.67 -10.53
CA ALA A 189 5.45 0.77 -11.92
C ALA A 189 6.17 2.11 -12.15
N PRO A 190 7.42 2.27 -11.66
CA PRO A 190 8.19 3.51 -11.83
C PRO A 190 8.41 3.87 -13.31
N GLU A 191 8.36 2.90 -14.23
CA GLU A 191 8.42 3.13 -15.67
C GLU A 191 7.27 3.97 -16.23
N SER A 192 6.09 3.92 -15.60
CA SER A 192 4.97 4.80 -15.95
C SER A 192 5.23 6.26 -15.56
N LEU A 193 6.21 6.51 -14.68
CA LEU A 193 6.68 7.83 -14.29
C LEU A 193 7.93 8.27 -15.09
N GLY A 194 8.32 7.51 -16.13
CA GLY A 194 9.50 7.79 -16.94
C GLY A 194 10.83 7.35 -16.31
N LEU A 195 10.79 6.52 -15.25
CA LEU A 195 11.97 6.01 -14.54
C LEU A 195 12.27 4.55 -14.93
N PRO A 196 13.42 3.97 -14.56
CA PRO A 196 13.67 2.54 -14.78
C PRO A 196 12.69 1.66 -13.99
N ASN A 197 12.32 0.51 -14.54
CA ASN A 197 11.47 -0.47 -13.85
C ASN A 197 12.07 -0.86 -12.49
N ILE A 198 11.24 -1.31 -11.54
CA ILE A 198 11.64 -1.54 -10.14
C ILE A 198 12.82 -2.52 -9.97
N GLY A 199 13.01 -3.44 -10.91
CA GLY A 199 14.08 -4.44 -10.85
C GLY A 199 15.40 -4.05 -11.52
N ASP A 200 15.45 -2.86 -12.14
CA ASP A 200 16.61 -2.36 -12.86
C ASP A 200 17.81 -2.10 -11.93
N GLU A 201 19.03 -2.31 -12.45
CA GLU A 201 20.28 -2.09 -11.69
C GLU A 201 20.48 -0.60 -11.33
N HIS A 202 19.78 0.34 -12.00
CA HIS A 202 19.71 1.74 -11.59
C HIS A 202 19.36 1.95 -10.12
N TRP A 203 18.47 1.11 -9.58
CA TRP A 203 17.98 1.21 -8.21
C TRP A 203 18.86 0.46 -7.20
N ASP A 204 19.88 -0.29 -7.64
CA ASP A 204 20.70 -1.11 -6.74
C ASP A 204 21.31 -0.32 -5.57
N PRO A 205 21.82 0.93 -5.73
CA PRO A 205 22.31 1.71 -4.60
C PRO A 205 21.23 2.04 -3.55
N LEU A 206 19.98 2.26 -3.98
CA LEU A 206 18.86 2.46 -3.07
C LEU A 206 18.50 1.15 -2.38
N TRP A 207 18.48 0.04 -3.13
CA TRP A 207 18.22 -1.30 -2.63
C TRP A 207 19.25 -1.78 -1.62
N ASP A 208 20.53 -1.48 -1.84
CA ASP A 208 21.60 -1.72 -0.85
C ASP A 208 21.29 -1.00 0.46
N ALA A 209 20.93 0.29 0.39
CA ALA A 209 20.62 1.10 1.57
C ALA A 209 19.35 0.63 2.32
N VAL A 210 18.30 0.25 1.59
CA VAL A 210 17.07 -0.32 2.16
C VAL A 210 17.33 -1.68 2.80
N GLU A 211 18.14 -2.53 2.14
CA GLU A 211 18.51 -3.84 2.65
C GLU A 211 19.36 -3.73 3.93
N GLU A 212 20.31 -2.81 3.97
CA GLU A 212 21.12 -2.50 5.17
C GLU A 212 20.26 -2.00 6.32
N ALA A 213 19.28 -1.13 6.04
CA ALA A 213 18.33 -0.64 7.02
C ALA A 213 17.35 -1.73 7.51
N GLY A 214 17.17 -2.80 6.74
CA GLY A 214 16.30 -3.92 7.09
C GLY A 214 14.80 -3.58 7.04
N ILE A 215 14.40 -2.50 6.37
CA ILE A 215 13.00 -2.10 6.26
C ILE A 215 12.33 -2.70 5.01
N PRO A 216 11.00 -2.94 5.02
CA PRO A 216 10.28 -3.40 3.84
C PRO A 216 9.99 -2.29 2.84
N VAL A 217 9.73 -2.71 1.59
CA VAL A 217 9.30 -1.88 0.47
C VAL A 217 7.88 -2.26 0.07
N SER A 218 6.95 -1.32 0.14
CA SER A 218 5.56 -1.50 -0.21
C SER A 218 5.27 -0.92 -1.59
N MET A 219 4.71 -1.74 -2.48
CA MET A 219 4.30 -1.39 -3.84
C MET A 219 2.79 -1.31 -3.91
N HIS A 220 2.28 -0.12 -3.67
CA HIS A 220 0.84 0.13 -3.72
C HIS A 220 0.31 0.14 -5.15
N ILE A 221 -0.90 -0.35 -5.41
CA ILE A 221 -1.53 -0.08 -6.71
C ILE A 221 -1.71 1.44 -6.90
N ALA A 222 -1.98 1.92 -8.12
CA ALA A 222 -2.14 3.36 -8.37
C ALA A 222 -0.93 4.27 -8.02
N SER A 223 0.22 3.72 -7.60
CA SER A 223 1.44 4.47 -7.25
C SER A 223 2.41 4.69 -8.43
N GLY A 224 2.05 4.17 -9.60
CA GLY A 224 2.75 4.33 -10.88
C GLY A 224 1.90 3.72 -12.00
N SER A 225 1.41 2.49 -11.78
CA SER A 225 0.37 1.89 -12.61
C SER A 225 -0.96 2.64 -12.47
N MET A 226 -1.89 2.45 -13.42
CA MET A 226 -3.25 3.04 -13.42
C MET A 226 -3.34 4.58 -13.47
N ARG A 227 -2.23 5.31 -13.47
CA ARG A 227 -2.18 6.77 -13.65
C ARG A 227 -1.75 7.10 -15.08
N ASP A 228 -2.72 7.38 -15.96
CA ASP A 228 -2.60 7.80 -17.38
C ASP A 228 -1.70 6.96 -18.33
N SER A 229 -0.89 6.05 -17.79
CA SER A 229 -0.16 5.04 -18.50
C SER A 229 -1.17 4.06 -19.05
N PRO A 230 -1.06 3.67 -20.34
CA PRO A 230 -1.82 2.54 -20.81
C PRO A 230 -1.48 1.39 -19.85
N MET A 231 -2.47 0.93 -19.08
CA MET A 231 -2.48 -0.45 -18.64
C MET A 231 -2.04 -1.29 -19.85
N PRO A 232 -1.38 -2.45 -19.68
CA PRO A 232 -0.93 -3.28 -20.80
C PRO A 232 -2.04 -3.53 -21.85
N LEU A 233 -3.29 -3.32 -21.47
CA LEU A 233 -4.43 -3.05 -22.33
C LEU A 233 -4.97 -1.64 -22.04
N ALA A 234 -4.73 -0.67 -22.91
CA ALA A 234 -5.42 0.63 -22.82
C ALA A 234 -6.93 0.35 -22.74
N VAL A 235 -7.56 0.78 -21.66
CA VAL A 235 -9.00 0.65 -21.49
C VAL A 235 -9.63 1.53 -22.57
N ALA A 236 -10.22 0.89 -23.58
CA ALA A 236 -10.76 1.61 -24.73
C ALA A 236 -11.84 2.60 -24.26
N ALA A 237 -11.95 3.74 -24.96
CA ALA A 237 -13.03 4.68 -24.69
C ALA A 237 -14.39 3.97 -24.75
N GLY A 238 -15.25 4.22 -23.76
CA GLY A 238 -16.54 3.56 -23.61
C GLY A 238 -16.50 2.21 -22.88
N THR A 239 -15.35 1.79 -22.35
CA THR A 239 -15.30 0.64 -21.43
C THR A 239 -16.06 0.97 -20.14
N PRO A 240 -16.93 0.07 -19.65
CA PRO A 240 -17.64 0.26 -18.38
C PRO A 240 -16.69 0.40 -17.18
N ALA A 241 -17.06 1.21 -16.19
CA ALA A 241 -16.25 1.48 -15.00
C ALA A 241 -15.97 0.20 -14.18
N GLU A 242 -16.89 -0.77 -14.22
CA GLU A 242 -16.78 -2.06 -13.56
C GLU A 242 -15.55 -2.84 -14.01
N VAL A 243 -15.11 -2.67 -15.25
CA VAL A 243 -13.87 -3.31 -15.74
C VAL A 243 -12.67 -2.78 -14.97
N PHE A 244 -12.59 -1.46 -14.76
CA PHE A 244 -11.51 -0.86 -14.00
C PHE A 244 -11.50 -1.37 -12.56
N VAL A 245 -12.65 -1.31 -11.88
CA VAL A 245 -12.80 -1.80 -10.49
C VAL A 245 -12.45 -3.30 -10.39
N THR A 246 -12.81 -4.11 -11.39
CA THR A 246 -12.53 -5.55 -11.40
C THR A 246 -11.03 -5.86 -11.54
N VAL A 247 -10.28 -5.11 -12.35
CA VAL A 247 -8.89 -5.46 -12.68
C VAL A 247 -7.87 -4.67 -11.89
N ALA A 248 -8.27 -3.54 -11.30
CA ALA A 248 -7.40 -2.63 -10.56
C ALA A 248 -6.53 -3.33 -9.50
N PRO A 249 -7.06 -4.20 -8.62
CA PRO A 249 -6.25 -4.91 -7.63
C PRO A 249 -5.13 -5.75 -8.26
N SER A 250 -5.38 -6.33 -9.44
CA SER A 250 -4.40 -7.15 -10.15
C SER A 250 -3.38 -6.35 -10.99
N SER A 251 -3.36 -5.01 -10.94
CA SER A 251 -2.40 -4.21 -11.71
C SER A 251 -0.93 -4.51 -11.34
N ASN A 252 -0.71 -4.92 -10.09
CA ASN A 252 0.57 -5.39 -9.58
C ASN A 252 1.09 -6.68 -10.25
N PHE A 253 0.29 -7.35 -11.09
CA PHE A 253 0.71 -8.55 -11.81
C PHE A 253 2.01 -8.37 -12.58
N ILE A 254 2.14 -7.26 -13.31
CA ILE A 254 3.36 -6.96 -14.07
C ILE A 254 4.51 -6.63 -13.13
N SER A 255 4.28 -5.82 -12.10
CA SER A 255 5.30 -5.42 -11.13
C SER A 255 5.91 -6.62 -10.41
N VAL A 256 5.06 -7.53 -9.91
CA VAL A 256 5.52 -8.77 -9.24
C VAL A 256 6.24 -9.67 -10.23
N ALA A 257 5.75 -9.83 -11.46
CA ALA A 257 6.47 -10.58 -12.50
C ALA A 257 7.84 -9.96 -12.79
N THR A 258 7.95 -8.63 -12.87
CA THR A 258 9.21 -7.91 -13.08
C THR A 258 10.20 -8.16 -11.94
N LEU A 259 9.77 -8.11 -10.67
CA LEU A 259 10.63 -8.46 -9.53
C LEU A 259 11.20 -9.88 -9.66
N LEU A 260 10.35 -10.85 -10.00
CA LEU A 260 10.75 -12.25 -10.12
C LEU A 260 11.79 -12.47 -11.23
N TRP A 261 11.71 -11.73 -12.33
CA TRP A 261 12.53 -11.97 -13.52
C TRP A 261 13.74 -11.03 -13.69
N SER A 262 13.71 -9.84 -13.12
CA SER A 262 14.77 -8.82 -13.24
C SER A 262 16.09 -9.19 -12.57
N GLY A 263 16.05 -10.13 -11.62
CA GLY A 263 17.20 -10.54 -10.82
C GLY A 263 17.46 -9.67 -9.60
N VAL A 264 16.65 -8.63 -9.33
CA VAL A 264 16.77 -7.79 -8.13
C VAL A 264 16.72 -8.63 -6.84
N LEU A 265 15.83 -9.61 -6.79
CA LEU A 265 15.72 -10.54 -5.66
C LEU A 265 16.98 -11.42 -5.49
N VAL A 266 17.75 -11.64 -6.56
CA VAL A 266 19.02 -12.38 -6.49
C VAL A 266 20.14 -11.50 -5.94
N ARG A 267 20.21 -10.24 -6.39
CA ARG A 267 21.24 -9.27 -5.99
C ARG A 267 21.07 -8.84 -4.53
N HIS A 268 19.82 -8.68 -4.10
CA HIS A 268 19.43 -8.18 -2.77
C HIS A 268 18.57 -9.22 -2.04
N PRO A 269 19.17 -10.29 -1.47
CA PRO A 269 18.43 -11.45 -0.96
C PRO A 269 17.67 -11.23 0.35
N LYS A 270 17.88 -10.12 1.06
CA LYS A 270 17.20 -9.78 2.32
C LYS A 270 16.13 -8.70 2.13
N LEU A 271 16.04 -8.06 0.96
CA LEU A 271 14.92 -7.17 0.66
C LEU A 271 13.58 -7.89 0.75
N ARG A 272 12.57 -7.15 1.21
CA ARG A 272 11.21 -7.62 1.37
C ARG A 272 10.28 -6.66 0.65
N PHE A 273 9.54 -7.17 -0.33
CA PHE A 273 8.57 -6.41 -1.11
C PHE A 273 7.15 -6.81 -0.73
N LEU A 274 6.25 -5.84 -0.61
CA LEU A 274 4.82 -6.05 -0.40
C LEU A 274 4.04 -5.56 -1.62
N SER A 275 3.21 -6.43 -2.19
CA SER A 275 2.19 -6.06 -3.18
C SER A 275 0.91 -5.67 -2.44
N VAL A 276 0.56 -4.39 -2.47
CA VAL A 276 -0.51 -3.82 -1.62
C VAL A 276 -1.81 -3.64 -2.41
N GLU A 277 -2.97 -3.72 -1.75
CA GLU A 277 -4.33 -3.47 -2.28
C GLU A 277 -4.71 -4.35 -3.49
N GLY A 278 -4.26 -5.62 -3.50
CA GLY A 278 -4.28 -6.44 -4.71
C GLY A 278 -5.14 -7.70 -4.69
N GLY A 279 -5.57 -8.14 -3.51
CA GLY A 279 -5.95 -9.54 -3.29
C GLY A 279 -4.81 -10.51 -3.65
N VAL A 280 -5.03 -11.81 -3.47
CA VAL A 280 -3.94 -12.81 -3.62
C VAL A 280 -4.25 -13.96 -4.57
N GLY A 281 -5.49 -14.14 -5.01
CA GLY A 281 -5.92 -15.25 -5.86
C GLY A 281 -5.19 -15.33 -7.19
N TRP A 282 -4.89 -14.18 -7.80
CA TRP A 282 -4.12 -14.12 -9.05
C TRP A 282 -2.65 -14.50 -8.85
N LEU A 283 -2.09 -14.34 -7.64
CA LEU A 283 -0.71 -14.74 -7.33
C LEU A 283 -0.54 -16.25 -7.38
N GLY A 284 -1.54 -17.02 -6.99
CA GLY A 284 -1.52 -18.48 -7.12
C GLY A 284 -1.25 -18.91 -8.56
N TYR A 285 -1.92 -18.27 -9.53
CA TYR A 285 -1.65 -18.46 -10.95
C TYR A 285 -0.28 -17.89 -11.37
N LEU A 286 0.06 -16.66 -10.99
CA LEU A 286 1.31 -16.02 -11.41
C LEU A 286 2.53 -16.86 -11.00
N VAL A 287 2.59 -17.29 -9.73
CA VAL A 287 3.70 -18.07 -9.18
C VAL A 287 3.84 -19.41 -9.90
N GLN A 288 2.75 -20.15 -10.09
CA GLN A 288 2.75 -21.39 -10.86
C GLN A 288 3.23 -21.14 -12.29
N ARG A 289 2.69 -20.11 -12.95
CA ARG A 289 3.01 -19.80 -14.34
C ARG A 289 4.46 -19.38 -14.51
N ALA A 290 5.02 -18.63 -13.58
CA ALA A 290 6.42 -18.21 -13.59
C ALA A 290 7.37 -19.41 -13.52
N ASP A 291 7.08 -20.41 -12.68
CA ASP A 291 7.85 -21.65 -12.63
C ASP A 291 7.74 -22.46 -13.93
N GLU A 292 6.57 -22.53 -14.55
CA GLU A 292 6.44 -23.16 -15.87
C GLU A 292 7.24 -22.42 -16.95
N VAL A 293 7.25 -21.08 -16.91
CA VAL A 293 8.06 -20.26 -17.81
C VAL A 293 9.54 -20.52 -17.57
N TYR A 294 9.96 -20.63 -16.31
CA TYR A 294 11.32 -21.02 -15.96
C TYR A 294 11.68 -22.39 -16.53
N MET A 295 10.80 -23.38 -16.42
CA MET A 295 11.05 -24.71 -16.98
C MET A 295 11.13 -24.72 -18.52
N LYS A 296 10.22 -24.02 -19.19
CA LYS A 296 10.04 -24.10 -20.66
C LYS A 296 10.92 -23.11 -21.43
N HIS A 297 11.23 -21.95 -20.86
CA HIS A 297 11.74 -20.80 -21.61
C HIS A 297 13.11 -20.28 -21.14
N ARG A 298 13.60 -20.65 -19.94
CA ARG A 298 14.86 -20.13 -19.36
C ARG A 298 16.09 -20.21 -20.28
N HIS A 299 16.15 -21.23 -21.13
CA HIS A 299 17.31 -21.51 -21.97
C HIS A 299 17.46 -20.52 -23.13
N TRP A 300 16.35 -20.14 -23.79
CA TRP A 300 16.39 -19.18 -24.89
C TRP A 300 16.29 -17.74 -24.40
N THR A 301 15.57 -17.50 -23.29
CA THR A 301 15.54 -16.18 -22.63
C THR A 301 16.84 -15.86 -21.92
N LYS A 302 17.73 -16.86 -21.75
CA LYS A 302 19.03 -16.75 -21.08
C LYS A 302 18.90 -16.13 -19.69
N THR A 303 17.91 -16.60 -18.93
CA THR A 303 17.67 -16.09 -17.57
C THR A 303 18.93 -16.20 -16.71
N LYS A 304 19.13 -15.22 -15.82
CA LYS A 304 20.20 -15.23 -14.82
C LYS A 304 19.79 -15.95 -13.52
N LEU A 305 18.52 -16.35 -13.38
CA LEU A 305 18.02 -17.03 -12.19
C LEU A 305 18.58 -18.45 -12.10
N LYS A 306 19.00 -18.84 -10.88
CA LYS A 306 19.49 -20.19 -10.57
C LYS A 306 18.38 -21.12 -10.06
N GLU A 307 17.45 -20.57 -9.29
CA GLU A 307 16.26 -21.25 -8.78
C GLU A 307 14.99 -20.84 -9.54
N PRO A 308 13.90 -21.62 -9.47
CA PRO A 308 12.60 -21.21 -10.00
C PRO A 308 12.09 -19.90 -9.35
N PRO A 309 11.32 -19.06 -10.06
CA PRO A 309 10.70 -17.85 -9.51
C PRO A 309 9.99 -18.05 -8.17
N SER A 310 9.30 -19.16 -7.95
CA SER A 310 8.62 -19.46 -6.68
C SER A 310 9.55 -19.50 -5.47
N PHE A 311 10.82 -19.86 -5.65
CA PHE A 311 11.83 -19.81 -4.59
C PHE A 311 12.06 -18.37 -4.13
N TYR A 312 12.24 -17.44 -5.06
CA TYR A 312 12.46 -16.03 -4.75
C TYR A 312 11.20 -15.34 -4.24
N PHE A 313 10.04 -15.68 -4.80
CA PHE A 313 8.75 -15.19 -4.32
C PHE A 313 8.58 -15.51 -2.83
N LYS A 314 8.67 -16.80 -2.46
CA LYS A 314 8.49 -17.25 -1.07
C LYS A 314 9.51 -16.64 -0.11
N ARG A 315 10.70 -16.29 -0.59
CA ARG A 315 11.75 -15.69 0.24
C ARG A 315 11.50 -14.21 0.54
N GLN A 316 10.92 -13.45 -0.39
CA GLN A 316 11.05 -11.98 -0.37
C GLN A 316 9.81 -11.20 -0.79
N VAL A 317 8.80 -11.83 -1.39
CA VAL A 317 7.61 -11.15 -1.90
C VAL A 317 6.42 -11.55 -1.05
N PHE A 318 5.70 -10.53 -0.58
CA PHE A 318 4.51 -10.63 0.25
C PHE A 318 3.37 -9.92 -0.47
N ALA A 319 2.13 -10.23 -0.11
CA ALA A 319 0.96 -9.62 -0.71
C ALA A 319 -0.18 -9.48 0.30
N ASN A 320 -0.98 -8.44 0.08
CA ASN A 320 -2.12 -8.19 0.93
C ASN A 320 -3.35 -9.00 0.52
N PHE A 321 -4.05 -9.50 1.53
CA PHE A 321 -5.33 -10.18 1.45
C PHE A 321 -6.42 -9.28 2.03
N LEU A 322 -7.44 -9.01 1.22
CA LEU A 322 -8.60 -8.18 1.57
C LEU A 322 -9.84 -9.06 1.86
N ASP A 323 -10.70 -9.27 0.85
CA ASP A 323 -11.83 -10.22 0.88
C ASP A 323 -11.77 -11.19 -0.33
N ASP A 324 -10.84 -12.16 -0.28
CA ASP A 324 -10.50 -12.99 -1.45
C ASP A 324 -10.58 -14.51 -1.20
N ALA A 325 -11.77 -15.07 -1.32
CA ALA A 325 -11.98 -16.53 -1.16
C ALA A 325 -11.14 -17.39 -2.14
N VAL A 326 -10.81 -16.87 -3.32
CA VAL A 326 -9.97 -17.57 -4.31
C VAL A 326 -8.52 -17.60 -3.82
N GLY A 327 -8.05 -16.49 -3.27
CA GLY A 327 -6.78 -16.37 -2.57
C GLY A 327 -6.62 -17.40 -1.47
N LEU A 328 -7.61 -17.55 -0.58
CA LEU A 328 -7.58 -18.58 0.48
C LEU A 328 -7.53 -19.99 -0.09
N THR A 329 -8.24 -20.26 -1.18
CA THR A 329 -8.21 -21.58 -1.84
C THR A 329 -6.83 -21.92 -2.40
N THR A 330 -6.11 -20.91 -2.89
CA THR A 330 -4.80 -21.07 -3.54
C THR A 330 -3.60 -20.74 -2.64
N ARG A 331 -3.83 -20.44 -1.35
CA ARG A 331 -2.82 -19.95 -0.39
C ARG A 331 -1.55 -20.78 -0.30
N HIS A 332 -1.59 -22.09 -0.51
CA HIS A 332 -0.39 -22.94 -0.49
C HIS A 332 0.49 -22.81 -1.75
N HIS A 333 -0.09 -22.43 -2.89
CA HIS A 333 0.66 -22.08 -4.09
C HIS A 333 1.41 -20.77 -3.90
N ILE A 334 0.76 -19.81 -3.23
CA ILE A 334 1.32 -18.49 -2.91
C ILE A 334 2.39 -18.63 -1.82
N GLY A 335 2.05 -19.33 -0.74
CA GLY A 335 2.79 -19.39 0.51
C GLY A 335 2.00 -18.69 1.60
N VAL A 336 1.52 -19.43 2.61
CA VAL A 336 0.75 -18.88 3.74
C VAL A 336 1.54 -17.79 4.47
N GLU A 337 2.86 -17.95 4.58
CA GLU A 337 3.81 -17.00 5.17
C GLU A 337 4.00 -15.70 4.35
N ASN A 338 3.51 -15.66 3.12
CA ASN A 338 3.68 -14.54 2.19
C ASN A 338 2.40 -13.70 2.04
N ILE A 339 1.34 -14.01 2.80
CA ILE A 339 0.04 -13.35 2.73
C ILE A 339 -0.19 -12.57 4.03
N MET A 340 -0.59 -11.30 3.93
CA MET A 340 -0.89 -10.46 5.08
C MET A 340 -2.26 -9.82 4.94
N PHE A 341 -3.02 -9.67 6.02
CA PHE A 341 -4.34 -9.05 5.98
C PHE A 341 -4.26 -7.52 5.78
N GLU A 342 -5.26 -6.98 5.10
CA GLU A 342 -5.52 -5.55 5.00
C GLU A 342 -6.97 -5.20 5.27
N VAL A 343 -7.18 -3.97 5.73
CA VAL A 343 -8.50 -3.38 5.92
C VAL A 343 -8.80 -2.36 4.85
N ASP A 344 -7.80 -1.71 4.23
CA ASP A 344 -7.96 -0.64 3.25
C ASP A 344 -8.83 0.51 3.79
N TYR A 345 -8.70 0.83 5.08
CA TYR A 345 -9.44 1.94 5.66
C TYR A 345 -8.91 3.26 5.07
N PRO A 346 -9.74 4.22 4.57
CA PRO A 346 -11.20 4.25 4.62
C PRO A 346 -11.86 4.03 3.25
N HIS A 347 -11.17 3.39 2.31
CA HIS A 347 -11.61 3.25 0.94
C HIS A 347 -12.87 2.38 0.79
N SER A 348 -13.41 2.30 -0.42
CA SER A 348 -14.63 1.56 -0.74
C SER A 348 -14.50 0.05 -0.58
N ASP A 349 -13.28 -0.48 -0.68
CA ASP A 349 -12.99 -1.90 -0.49
C ASP A 349 -12.79 -2.26 0.99
N THR A 350 -12.95 -1.27 1.88
CA THR A 350 -12.68 -1.44 3.29
C THR A 350 -13.56 -2.48 3.97
N THR A 351 -12.97 -3.20 4.90
CA THR A 351 -13.68 -4.19 5.74
C THR A 351 -14.22 -3.60 7.04
N PHE A 352 -13.87 -2.35 7.35
CA PHE A 352 -14.34 -1.62 8.52
C PHE A 352 -15.87 -1.41 8.50
N PRO A 353 -16.59 -1.51 9.63
CA PRO A 353 -16.13 -1.84 10.99
C PRO A 353 -16.33 -3.33 11.34
N ASN A 354 -16.24 -4.22 10.35
CA ASN A 354 -16.59 -5.62 10.48
C ASN A 354 -15.42 -6.55 10.12
N SER A 355 -14.17 -6.10 10.23
CA SER A 355 -12.99 -6.90 9.84
C SER A 355 -12.93 -8.22 10.60
N GLN A 356 -13.19 -8.21 11.91
CA GLN A 356 -13.23 -9.44 12.73
C GLN A 356 -14.31 -10.42 12.27
N GLU A 357 -15.50 -9.93 11.92
CA GLU A 357 -16.59 -10.78 11.40
C GLU A 357 -16.24 -11.35 10.02
N LEU A 358 -15.65 -10.52 9.16
CA LEU A 358 -15.19 -10.95 7.85
C LEU A 358 -14.18 -12.08 7.96
N VAL A 359 -13.15 -11.92 8.81
CA VAL A 359 -12.13 -12.96 8.99
C VAL A 359 -12.76 -14.23 9.56
N ALA A 360 -13.58 -14.14 10.61
CA ALA A 360 -14.29 -15.31 11.16
C ALA A 360 -15.10 -16.06 10.10
N LYS A 361 -15.77 -15.33 9.21
CA LYS A 361 -16.57 -15.90 8.11
C LYS A 361 -15.70 -16.51 7.00
N ARG A 362 -14.66 -15.81 6.54
CA ARG A 362 -13.83 -16.22 5.39
C ARG A 362 -12.86 -17.34 5.74
N PHE A 363 -12.35 -17.35 6.96
CA PHE A 363 -11.36 -18.31 7.43
C PHE A 363 -11.96 -19.51 8.17
N LYS A 364 -13.29 -19.66 8.20
CA LYS A 364 -13.96 -20.77 8.90
C LYS A 364 -13.44 -22.17 8.53
N ASP A 365 -12.97 -22.35 7.30
CA ASP A 365 -12.43 -23.62 6.77
C ASP A 365 -10.89 -23.61 6.64
N VAL A 366 -10.24 -22.56 7.16
CA VAL A 366 -8.78 -22.41 7.20
C VAL A 366 -8.29 -22.82 8.59
N PRO A 367 -7.21 -23.62 8.72
CA PRO A 367 -6.62 -23.94 10.01
C PRO A 367 -6.34 -22.68 10.85
N ALA A 368 -6.55 -22.77 12.17
CA ALA A 368 -6.45 -21.61 13.06
C ALA A 368 -5.03 -21.00 13.08
N ASP A 369 -4.00 -21.84 12.98
CA ASP A 369 -2.60 -21.42 12.88
C ASP A 369 -2.32 -20.66 11.58
N GLU A 370 -2.82 -21.15 10.43
CA GLU A 370 -2.70 -20.43 9.16
C GLU A 370 -3.50 -19.12 9.14
N THR A 371 -4.67 -19.11 9.76
CA THR A 371 -5.48 -17.91 9.93
C THR A 371 -4.70 -16.86 10.71
N ARG A 372 -4.12 -17.24 11.86
CA ARG A 372 -3.31 -16.34 12.69
C ARG A 372 -2.07 -15.82 11.94
N LEU A 373 -1.39 -16.67 11.17
CA LEU A 373 -0.28 -16.24 10.32
C LEU A 373 -0.71 -15.12 9.35
N ILE A 374 -1.77 -15.37 8.58
CA ILE A 374 -2.24 -14.47 7.54
C ILE A 374 -2.71 -13.13 8.12
N VAL A 375 -3.48 -13.15 9.21
CA VAL A 375 -4.14 -11.92 9.70
C VAL A 375 -3.35 -11.17 10.77
N ARG A 376 -2.19 -11.70 11.19
CA ARG A 376 -1.41 -11.14 12.29
C ARG A 376 0.09 -11.42 12.18
N ASP A 377 0.50 -12.68 12.35
CA ASP A 377 1.90 -12.97 12.69
C ASP A 377 2.88 -12.71 11.53
N ASN A 378 2.42 -12.86 10.27
CA ASN A 378 3.23 -12.49 9.11
C ASN A 378 3.56 -10.99 9.11
N ALA A 379 2.61 -10.13 9.48
CA ALA A 379 2.83 -8.69 9.58
C ALA A 379 3.78 -8.32 10.72
N ILE A 380 3.69 -9.01 11.87
CA ILE A 380 4.65 -8.87 12.99
C ILE A 380 6.07 -9.11 12.49
N LYS A 381 6.31 -10.21 11.79
CA LYS A 381 7.61 -10.57 11.22
C LYS A 381 8.05 -9.63 10.10
N PHE A 382 7.12 -9.22 9.23
CA PHE A 382 7.40 -8.34 8.09
C PHE A 382 7.82 -6.93 8.54
N PHE A 383 7.16 -6.36 9.54
CA PHE A 383 7.52 -5.03 10.06
C PHE A 383 8.47 -5.04 11.24
N GLY A 384 8.81 -6.22 11.79
CA GLY A 384 9.69 -6.35 12.95
C GLY A 384 9.07 -5.80 14.23
N LEU A 385 7.78 -6.07 14.45
CA LEU A 385 7.02 -5.56 15.58
C LEU A 385 7.32 -6.36 16.85
N ASP A 386 7.35 -5.67 17.99
CA ASP A 386 7.50 -6.30 19.31
C ASP A 386 6.10 -6.62 19.90
N LEU A 387 5.45 -7.62 19.30
CA LEU A 387 4.13 -8.11 19.69
C LEU A 387 4.20 -9.62 19.97
N GLN A 388 3.50 -10.07 21.01
CA GLN A 388 3.43 -11.49 21.43
C GLN A 388 2.26 -12.24 20.76
#